data_AF-A0A8B6FKT6-F1
#
_entry.id   AF-A0A8B6FKT6-F1
#
_cell.length_a   1.000
_cell.length_b   1.000
_cell.length_c   1.000
_cell.angle_alpha   90.00
_cell.angle_beta   90.00
_cell.angle_gamma   90.00
#
_symmetry.space_group_name_H-M   'P 1'
#
loop_
_entity.id
_entity.type
_entity.pdbx_description
1 polymer ?
#
loop_
_entity_poly.entity_id
_entity_poly.type
_entity_poly.pdbx_seq_one_letter_code
_entity_poly.pdbx_strand_id
1 'polypeptide(L)'
;MIRSGAMKYEDKPIWFNVYKAFPPKVNPTFTRKAPENQQVVNILYPEDLVRAKYYAVYGSKKSQEVVDLTEKETPTQCQRFVDKYFELKRSGRVSDEDLFRQAASYMRSQGFKLESEVEKKEQKELHNMAQEMFPS
;
A
#
# COMPACT_ATOMS: atom_id res chain seq x y z
N MET A 1 39.75 1.80 32.52
CA MET A 1 38.97 2.51 33.56
C MET A 1 38.69 1.63 34.77
N ILE A 2 37.71 0.71 34.74
CA ILE A 2 37.41 -0.13 35.91
C ILE A 2 38.55 -1.11 36.21
N ARG A 3 39.03 -1.85 35.19
CA ARG A 3 40.16 -2.81 35.33
C ARG A 3 41.49 -2.14 35.68
N SER A 4 41.67 -0.88 35.27
CA SER A 4 42.90 -0.11 35.49
C SER A 4 42.85 0.71 36.79
N GLY A 5 41.81 0.57 37.62
CA GLY A 5 41.66 1.28 38.90
C GLY A 5 41.26 2.76 38.81
N ALA A 6 41.12 3.31 37.60
CA ALA A 6 40.71 4.71 37.38
C ALA A 6 39.21 4.96 37.69
N MET A 7 38.43 3.89 37.89
CA MET A 7 37.04 3.93 38.33
C MET A 7 36.84 2.78 39.32
N LYS A 8 36.22 3.03 40.49
CA LYS A 8 35.91 1.97 41.45
C LYS A 8 34.88 1.02 40.86
N TYR A 9 34.91 -0.23 41.30
CA TYR A 9 33.95 -1.23 40.83
C TYR A 9 32.51 -0.90 41.25
N GLU A 10 32.35 -0.28 42.42
CA GLU A 10 31.08 0.21 42.97
C GLU A 10 30.49 1.33 42.13
N ASP A 11 31.34 2.17 41.54
CA ASP A 11 30.94 3.30 40.70
C ASP A 11 30.65 2.89 39.25
N LYS A 12 30.56 1.58 38.96
CA LYS A 12 30.24 1.13 37.61
C LYS A 12 28.85 1.64 37.20
N PRO A 13 28.69 2.11 35.95
CA PRO A 13 27.39 2.52 35.47
C PRO A 13 26.37 1.38 35.55
N ILE A 14 25.12 1.71 35.88
CA ILE A 14 24.02 0.72 36.01
C ILE A 14 23.87 -0.12 34.73
N TRP A 15 24.01 0.51 33.56
CA TRP A 15 23.90 -0.16 32.26
C TRP A 15 25.03 -1.17 31.97
N PHE A 16 26.17 -1.11 32.68
CA PHE A 16 27.34 -1.94 32.38
C PHE A 16 27.05 -3.44 32.49
N ASN A 17 26.32 -3.86 33.52
CA ASN A 17 25.94 -5.26 33.69
C ASN A 17 24.98 -5.71 32.59
N VAL A 18 24.05 -4.85 32.18
CA VAL A 18 23.09 -5.12 31.10
C VAL A 18 23.83 -5.28 29.77
N TYR A 19 24.74 -4.36 29.45
CA TYR A 19 25.58 -4.43 28.25
C TYR A 19 26.47 -5.66 28.23
N LYS A 20 27.04 -6.06 29.38
CA LYS A 20 27.87 -7.27 29.50
C LYS A 20 27.06 -8.55 29.30
N ALA A 21 25.84 -8.59 29.83
CA ALA A 21 24.95 -9.76 29.70
C ALA A 21 24.34 -9.87 28.30
N PHE A 22 23.95 -8.73 27.72
CA PHE A 22 23.27 -8.63 26.43
C PHE A 22 24.01 -7.66 25.52
N PRO A 23 25.22 -8.02 25.03
CA PRO A 23 25.95 -7.17 24.13
C PRO A 23 25.20 -7.02 22.80
N PRO A 24 25.26 -5.83 22.15
CA PRO A 24 24.67 -5.65 20.84
C PRO A 24 25.36 -6.57 19.81
N LYS A 25 24.63 -6.99 18.77
CA LYS A 25 25.16 -7.85 17.70
C LYS A 25 26.40 -7.25 17.01
N VAL A 26 26.47 -5.92 16.93
CA VAL A 26 27.62 -5.20 16.40
C VAL A 26 28.03 -4.11 17.39
N ASN A 27 29.32 -4.02 17.70
CA ASN A 27 29.84 -3.04 18.64
C ASN A 27 29.71 -1.60 18.10
N PRO A 28 29.35 -0.63 18.98
CA PRO A 28 29.23 0.76 18.61
C PRO A 28 30.61 1.42 18.52
N THR A 29 31.25 1.32 17.35
CA THR A 29 32.55 1.96 17.07
C THR A 29 32.35 3.28 16.31
N PHE A 30 33.09 4.32 16.69
CA PHE A 30 33.03 5.65 16.06
C PHE A 30 33.29 5.64 14.53
N THR A 31 34.17 4.75 14.05
CA THR A 31 34.57 4.65 12.64
C THR A 31 33.53 3.95 11.74
N ARG A 32 32.39 3.51 12.28
CA ARG A 32 31.40 2.77 11.48
C ARG A 32 30.70 3.72 10.50
N LYS A 33 31.15 3.73 9.25
CA LYS A 33 30.37 4.29 8.13
C LYS A 33 29.19 3.36 7.83
N ALA A 34 28.06 3.93 7.43
CA ALA A 34 27.01 3.13 6.83
C ALA A 34 27.59 2.40 5.60
N PRO A 35 27.20 1.14 5.33
CA PRO A 35 27.66 0.44 4.14
C PRO A 35 27.29 1.26 2.90
N GLU A 36 28.29 1.76 2.19
CA GLU A 36 28.15 2.61 0.99
C GLU A 36 27.46 1.87 -0.16
N ASN A 37 27.53 0.54 -0.13
CA ASN A 37 27.02 -0.37 -1.16
C ASN A 37 25.74 -1.11 -0.74
N GLN A 38 25.00 -0.62 0.26
CA GLN A 38 23.71 -1.24 0.58
C GLN A 38 22.69 -0.87 -0.49
N GLN A 39 22.56 -1.74 -1.48
CA GLN A 39 21.52 -1.65 -2.51
C GLN A 39 20.16 -1.87 -1.84
N VAL A 40 19.47 -0.79 -1.52
CA VAL A 40 18.08 -0.84 -1.10
C VAL A 40 17.26 -1.19 -2.34
N VAL A 41 16.66 -2.37 -2.34
CA VAL A 41 15.80 -2.83 -3.43
C VAL A 41 14.37 -2.31 -3.23
N ASN A 42 13.68 -2.05 -4.35
CA ASN A 42 12.26 -1.73 -4.31
C ASN A 42 11.45 -2.97 -3.91
N ILE A 43 10.53 -2.79 -2.97
CA ILE A 43 9.60 -3.85 -2.54
C ILE A 43 8.32 -3.68 -3.36
N LEU A 44 8.17 -4.49 -4.40
CA LEU A 44 7.00 -4.51 -5.28
C LEU A 44 6.30 -5.86 -5.17
N TYR A 45 4.99 -5.83 -5.11
CA TYR A 45 4.16 -7.02 -5.04
C TYR A 45 3.35 -7.22 -6.33
N PRO A 46 2.96 -8.46 -6.67
CA PRO A 46 2.17 -8.73 -7.88
C PRO A 46 0.84 -7.95 -7.94
N GLU A 47 0.22 -7.70 -6.78
CA GLU A 47 -1.01 -6.93 -6.70
C GLU A 47 -0.82 -5.43 -6.96
N ASP A 48 0.40 -4.89 -6.86
CA ASP A 48 0.65 -3.47 -7.08
C ASP A 48 0.36 -3.06 -8.53
N LEU A 49 0.45 -3.99 -9.49
CA LEU A 49 0.00 -3.77 -10.86
C LEU A 49 -1.51 -3.50 -10.94
N VAL A 50 -2.29 -4.24 -10.14
CA VAL A 50 -3.75 -4.08 -10.07
C VAL A 50 -4.11 -2.81 -9.32
N ARG A 51 -3.41 -2.49 -8.22
CA ARG A 51 -3.58 -1.23 -7.47
C ARG A 51 -3.27 -0.02 -8.35
N ALA A 52 -2.17 -0.06 -9.12
CA ALA A 52 -1.80 1.00 -10.04
C ALA A 52 -2.89 1.23 -11.09
N LYS A 53 -3.42 0.15 -11.69
CA LYS A 53 -4.53 0.23 -12.64
C LYS A 53 -5.81 0.78 -11.98
N TYR A 54 -6.14 0.31 -10.77
CA TYR A 54 -7.29 0.79 -10.01
C TYR A 54 -7.21 2.30 -9.76
N TYR A 55 -6.09 2.81 -9.26
CA TYR A 55 -5.94 4.24 -8.99
C TYR A 55 -5.81 5.08 -10.27
N ALA A 56 -5.27 4.52 -11.36
CA ALA A 56 -5.28 5.21 -12.65
C ALA A 56 -6.70 5.41 -13.20
N VAL A 57 -7.60 4.43 -12.99
CA VAL A 57 -8.98 4.47 -13.52
C VAL A 57 -9.95 5.17 -12.55
N TYR A 58 -9.84 4.86 -11.25
CA TYR A 58 -10.80 5.24 -10.20
C TYR A 58 -10.19 6.15 -9.12
N GLY A 59 -8.92 6.56 -9.22
CA GLY A 59 -8.25 7.41 -8.21
C GLY A 59 -8.66 8.89 -8.23
N SER A 60 -9.81 9.23 -8.82
CA SER A 60 -10.34 10.59 -8.79
C SER A 60 -10.70 11.01 -7.35
N LYS A 61 -10.60 12.31 -7.03
CA LYS A 61 -10.93 12.83 -5.69
C LYS A 61 -12.36 12.49 -5.21
N LYS A 62 -13.29 12.21 -6.14
CA LYS A 62 -14.70 11.90 -5.83
C LYS A 62 -14.95 10.44 -5.45
N SER A 63 -14.07 9.55 -5.90
CA SER A 63 -14.10 8.10 -5.66
C SER A 63 -13.06 7.67 -4.61
N GLN A 64 -12.41 8.64 -3.96
CA GLN A 64 -11.39 8.38 -2.96
C GLN A 64 -12.02 8.13 -1.59
N GLU A 65 -11.78 6.94 -1.05
CA GLU A 65 -12.10 6.58 0.33
C GLU A 65 -11.22 7.34 1.32
N VAL A 66 -11.79 7.70 2.48
CA VAL A 66 -11.00 8.15 3.64
C VAL A 66 -10.51 6.91 4.37
N VAL A 67 -9.21 6.68 4.36
CA VAL A 67 -8.58 5.52 5.00
C VAL A 67 -8.21 5.86 6.43
N ASP A 68 -8.71 5.10 7.38
CA ASP A 68 -8.25 5.12 8.77
C ASP A 68 -7.01 4.23 8.91
N LEU A 69 -5.86 4.84 9.21
CA LEU A 69 -4.59 4.12 9.39
C LEU A 69 -4.41 3.56 10.81
N THR A 70 -5.36 3.83 11.72
CA THR A 70 -5.36 3.27 13.09
C THR A 70 -6.05 1.92 13.15
N GLU A 71 -7.05 1.70 12.29
CA GLU A 71 -7.74 0.42 12.13
C GLU A 71 -6.90 -0.52 11.26
N LYS A 72 -6.76 -1.78 11.71
CA LYS A 72 -5.92 -2.79 11.05
C LYS A 72 -6.72 -3.84 10.31
N GLU A 73 -7.94 -4.10 10.75
CA GLU A 73 -8.73 -5.23 10.26
C GLU A 73 -9.63 -4.85 9.08
N THR A 74 -9.91 -3.55 8.89
CA THR A 74 -10.84 -3.11 7.84
C THR A 74 -10.11 -2.95 6.51
N PRO A 75 -10.42 -3.78 5.49
CA PRO A 75 -9.79 -3.63 4.18
C PRO A 75 -10.37 -2.41 3.44
N THR A 76 -9.48 -1.64 2.83
CA THR A 76 -9.82 -0.52 1.95
C THR A 76 -10.57 -0.99 0.71
N GLN A 77 -11.27 -0.09 0.03
CA GLN A 77 -11.94 -0.34 -1.24
C GLN A 77 -11.00 -0.92 -2.30
N CYS A 78 -9.79 -0.36 -2.41
CA CYS A 78 -8.77 -0.86 -3.32
C CYS A 78 -8.34 -2.29 -2.92
N GLN A 79 -8.20 -2.58 -1.62
CA GLN A 79 -7.86 -3.93 -1.18
C GLN A 79 -8.98 -4.93 -1.50
N ARG A 80 -10.25 -4.58 -1.24
CA ARG A 80 -11.41 -5.41 -1.61
C ARG A 80 -11.48 -5.67 -3.12
N PHE A 81 -11.15 -4.66 -3.94
CA PHE A 81 -11.06 -4.80 -5.39
C PHE A 81 -10.00 -5.84 -5.78
N VAL A 82 -8.80 -5.70 -5.22
CA VAL A 82 -7.66 -6.58 -5.46
C VAL A 82 -7.99 -8.02 -5.05
N ASP A 83 -8.56 -8.21 -3.87
CA ASP A 83 -8.95 -9.52 -3.36
C ASP A 83 -9.94 -10.20 -4.31
N LYS A 84 -10.97 -9.45 -4.77
CA LYS A 84 -11.94 -9.99 -5.73
C LYS A 84 -11.32 -10.31 -7.09
N TYR A 85 -10.42 -9.45 -7.57
CA TYR A 85 -9.69 -9.69 -8.82
C TYR A 85 -8.88 -10.99 -8.74
N PHE A 86 -8.15 -11.23 -7.63
CA PHE A 86 -7.38 -12.46 -7.45
C PHE A 86 -8.25 -13.70 -7.20
N GLU A 87 -9.41 -13.55 -6.55
CA GLU A 87 -10.40 -14.61 -6.43
C GLU A 87 -10.89 -15.07 -7.82
N LEU A 88 -11.27 -14.11 -8.67
CA LEU A 88 -11.71 -14.38 -10.05
C LEU A 88 -10.58 -15.00 -10.88
N LYS A 89 -9.35 -14.49 -10.74
CA LYS A 89 -8.15 -15.03 -11.42
C LYS A 89 -7.85 -16.47 -11.05
N ARG A 90 -8.16 -16.89 -9.81
CA ARG A 90 -8.02 -18.29 -9.37
C ARG A 90 -9.11 -19.18 -9.96
N SER A 91 -10.33 -18.66 -10.14
CA SER A 91 -11.48 -19.43 -10.62
C SER A 91 -11.52 -19.69 -12.13
N GLY A 92 -10.78 -18.94 -12.96
CA GLY A 92 -10.86 -19.10 -14.42
C GLY A 92 -9.70 -18.49 -15.22
N ARG A 93 -9.55 -18.94 -16.48
CA ARG A 93 -8.62 -18.36 -17.47
C ARG A 93 -9.34 -17.27 -18.27
N VAL A 94 -9.62 -16.17 -17.60
CA VAL A 94 -10.24 -14.99 -18.22
C VAL A 94 -9.15 -13.94 -18.47
N SER A 95 -9.32 -13.10 -19.49
CA SER A 95 -8.43 -11.96 -19.75
C SER A 95 -8.34 -11.02 -18.53
N ASP A 96 -7.16 -10.44 -18.28
CA ASP A 96 -6.94 -9.48 -17.19
C ASP A 96 -7.88 -8.27 -17.28
N GLU A 97 -8.28 -7.88 -18.49
CA GLU A 97 -9.23 -6.78 -18.72
C GLU A 97 -10.65 -7.13 -18.25
N ASP A 98 -11.10 -8.33 -18.57
CA ASP A 98 -12.42 -8.84 -18.21
C ASP A 98 -12.50 -9.11 -16.70
N LEU A 99 -11.43 -9.64 -16.10
CA LEU A 99 -11.32 -9.79 -14.64
C LEU A 99 -11.45 -8.44 -13.93
N PHE A 100 -10.80 -7.40 -14.45
CA PHE A 100 -10.89 -6.04 -13.91
C PHE A 100 -12.31 -5.48 -14.01
N ARG A 101 -12.98 -5.65 -15.16
CA ARG A 101 -14.37 -5.22 -15.35
C ARG A 101 -15.36 -5.96 -14.45
N GLN A 102 -15.18 -7.27 -14.28
CA GLN A 102 -16.00 -8.09 -13.40
C GLN A 102 -15.82 -7.69 -11.92
N ALA A 103 -14.58 -7.46 -11.48
CA ALA A 103 -14.30 -6.95 -10.14
C ALA A 103 -14.95 -5.57 -9.91
N ALA A 104 -14.89 -4.67 -10.90
CA ALA A 104 -15.55 -3.37 -10.82
C ALA A 104 -17.08 -3.50 -10.73
N SER A 105 -17.69 -4.37 -11.54
CA SER A 105 -19.12 -4.65 -11.49
C SER A 105 -19.56 -5.20 -10.13
N TYR A 106 -18.78 -6.13 -9.57
CA TYR A 106 -19.02 -6.67 -8.24
C TYR A 106 -18.94 -5.58 -7.16
N MET A 107 -17.94 -4.71 -7.19
CA MET A 107 -17.85 -3.62 -6.22
C MET A 107 -19.01 -2.63 -6.32
N ARG A 108 -19.49 -2.34 -7.53
CA ARG A 108 -20.69 -1.51 -7.72
C ARG A 108 -21.94 -2.19 -7.14
N SER A 109 -22.08 -3.51 -7.28
CA SER A 109 -23.20 -4.25 -6.67
C SER A 109 -23.16 -4.27 -5.14
N GLN A 110 -21.98 -4.13 -4.54
CA GLN A 110 -21.78 -3.94 -3.11
C GLN A 110 -22.04 -2.49 -2.64
N GLY A 111 -22.39 -1.58 -3.54
CA GLY A 111 -22.71 -0.18 -3.23
C GLY A 111 -21.50 0.78 -3.24
N PHE A 112 -20.33 0.33 -3.69
CA PHE A 112 -19.16 1.21 -3.83
C PHE A 112 -19.29 2.10 -5.08
N LYS A 113 -18.98 3.40 -4.90
CA LYS A 113 -18.97 4.38 -6.00
C LYS A 113 -17.64 4.34 -6.74
N LEU A 114 -17.59 3.51 -7.78
CA LEU A 114 -16.48 3.46 -8.73
C LEU A 114 -16.83 4.29 -9.97
N GLU A 115 -16.28 5.51 -10.05
CA GLU A 115 -16.44 6.39 -11.20
C GLU A 115 -15.12 6.50 -11.95
N SER A 116 -15.09 6.11 -13.23
CA SER A 116 -13.94 6.41 -14.09
C SER A 116 -14.15 7.71 -14.85
N GLU A 117 -13.07 8.47 -15.06
CA GLU A 117 -13.13 9.71 -15.85
C GLU A 117 -13.46 9.44 -17.33
N VAL A 118 -13.17 8.24 -17.83
CA VAL A 118 -13.52 7.81 -19.19
C VAL A 118 -15.03 7.60 -19.32
N GLU A 119 -15.63 6.78 -18.44
CA GLU A 119 -17.08 6.53 -18.45
C GLU A 119 -17.88 7.83 -18.27
N LYS A 120 -17.37 8.80 -17.48
CA LYS A 120 -18.01 10.12 -17.34
C LYS A 120 -18.04 10.92 -18.63
N LYS A 121 -16.94 10.91 -19.39
CA LYS A 121 -16.87 11.61 -20.68
C LYS A 121 -17.87 11.00 -21.65
N GLU A 122 -17.89 9.68 -21.74
CA GLU A 122 -18.84 8.93 -22.59
C GLU A 122 -20.30 9.21 -22.19
N GLN A 123 -20.62 9.19 -20.89
CA GLN A 123 -21.98 9.52 -20.42
C GLN A 123 -22.39 10.96 -20.72
N LYS A 124 -21.46 11.91 -20.57
CA LYS A 124 -21.71 13.32 -20.88
C LYS A 124 -21.90 13.54 -22.38
N GLU A 125 -21.13 12.85 -23.21
CA GLU A 125 -21.29 12.88 -24.67
C GLU A 125 -22.61 12.25 -25.09
N LEU A 126 -22.99 11.08 -24.55
CA LEU A 126 -24.29 10.44 -24.80
C LEU A 126 -25.46 11.34 -24.37
N HIS A 127 -25.35 12.00 -23.22
CA HIS A 127 -26.36 12.94 -22.74
C HIS A 127 -26.51 14.13 -23.69
N ASN A 128 -25.40 14.73 -24.12
CA ASN A 128 -25.40 15.83 -25.09
C ASN A 128 -25.99 15.39 -26.44
N MET A 129 -25.63 14.21 -26.95
CA MET A 129 -26.18 13.66 -28.19
C MET A 129 -27.68 13.39 -28.10
N ALA A 130 -28.16 12.85 -26.97
CA ALA A 130 -29.59 12.61 -26.75
C ALA A 130 -30.38 13.93 -26.73
N GLN A 131 -29.78 14.99 -26.18
CA GLN A 131 -30.38 16.32 -26.11
C GLN A 131 -30.39 17.03 -27.48
N GLU A 132 -29.44 16.73 -28.36
CA GLU A 132 -29.44 17.19 -29.77
C GLU A 132 -30.41 16.39 -30.66
N MET A 133 -30.62 15.09 -30.39
CA MET A 133 -31.53 14.24 -31.19
C MET A 133 -33.02 14.45 -30.89
N PHE A 134 -33.36 14.95 -29.69
CA PHE A 134 -34.73 15.25 -29.29
C PHE A 134 -34.85 16.68 -28.74
N PRO A 135 -34.73 17.71 -29.60
CA PRO A 135 -34.93 19.09 -29.18
C PRO A 135 -36.39 19.31 -28.76
N SER A 136 -36.58 20.05 -27.66
CA SER A 136 -37.90 20.43 -27.11
C SER A 136 -38.61 21.47 -27.97
#